data_AF-A0A523MYC3-F1
#
_entry.id   AF-A0A523MYC3-F1
#
_cell.length_a   1.000
_cell.length_b   1.000
_cell.length_c   1.000
_cell.angle_alpha   90.00
_cell.angle_beta   90.00
_cell.angle_gamma   90.00
#
_symmetry.space_group_name_H-M   'P 1'
#
loop_
_entity.id
_entity.type
_entity.pdbx_description
1 polymer ?
#
loop_
_entity_poly.entity_id
_entity_poly.type
_entity_poly.pdbx_seq_one_letter_code
_entity_poly.pdbx_strand_id
1 'polypeptide(L)'
;MAKLFSLSRSLPVILIALFSLGLVSEVQSEAAQPLPTYSNNPIVASVGGEPIWLDELKSARIQEMLVRLHSMQEFMLRKKVLKMLAERHPELQPKLIPGIQKTDIARFYKTEPGIKDIGELDQIENEIRVYLEKKQRRDGQKDMNRRFDLAVQKGWVVNYFGPPNDFHLLAGIGTAMLWFNGKSVPEVKVFFMEYSDFLCPFCKKVQRTLIDLRKRYANRVQFGYRHFPLHQEARVLSEAVECARDQNRFWQYQTAIYQNPEGLRSDNQIMEAAQRARVRNLKAFQKCLDTGKYRKRVKADFDEGLRLGIQGTPTFIIGTYDRDKGTVYGEMMSGAVSTHKFVKVIEKYLNSPVH
;
A
#
# COMPACT_ATOMS: atom_id res chain seq x y z
N MET A 1 46.88 15.92 90.21
CA MET A 1 47.70 15.13 89.26
C MET A 1 46.95 13.85 88.92
N ALA A 2 47.06 13.40 87.66
CA ALA A 2 46.83 12.04 87.16
C ALA A 2 45.38 11.54 86.93
N LYS A 3 45.11 11.34 85.61
CA LYS A 3 44.31 10.32 84.91
C LYS A 3 43.79 9.13 85.73
N LEU A 4 42.57 8.65 85.46
CA LEU A 4 42.25 7.50 84.57
C LEU A 4 40.78 7.05 84.77
N PHE A 5 40.12 6.77 83.63
CA PHE A 5 39.10 5.75 83.36
C PHE A 5 38.10 5.34 84.48
N SER A 6 36.79 5.46 84.21
CA SER A 6 35.98 4.31 83.76
C SER A 6 34.48 4.63 83.71
N LEU A 7 33.85 4.11 82.65
CA LEU A 7 32.51 3.50 82.58
C LEU A 7 31.41 4.04 83.50
N SER A 8 30.49 4.83 82.94
CA SER A 8 29.16 5.05 83.53
C SER A 8 28.07 4.36 82.71
N ARG A 9 27.47 3.33 83.30
CA ARG A 9 26.18 2.75 82.89
C ARG A 9 25.16 3.11 83.96
N SER A 10 24.26 4.03 83.66
CA SER A 10 22.91 4.09 84.26
C SER A 10 22.03 5.15 83.58
N LEU A 11 21.11 4.66 82.75
CA LEU A 11 19.79 5.24 82.46
C LEU A 11 18.99 5.45 83.77
N PRO A 12 17.83 6.15 83.78
CA PRO A 12 17.04 6.70 82.66
C PRO A 12 16.54 8.14 82.88
N VAL A 13 16.03 8.84 81.84
CA VAL A 13 14.76 9.59 81.87
C VAL A 13 14.24 9.73 80.42
N ILE A 14 12.95 9.46 80.27
CA ILE A 14 12.13 9.48 79.05
C ILE A 14 12.01 10.92 78.51
N LEU A 15 12.18 11.13 77.20
CA LEU A 15 11.64 12.30 76.53
C LEU A 15 11.09 11.98 75.13
N ILE A 16 9.93 12.57 74.89
CA ILE A 16 8.92 12.31 73.86
C ILE A 16 9.44 12.60 72.44
N ALA A 17 9.04 11.74 71.50
CA ALA A 17 9.36 11.81 70.08
C ALA A 17 8.74 13.05 69.39
N LEU A 18 9.53 13.70 68.54
CA LEU A 18 9.06 14.61 67.49
C LEU A 18 9.60 14.10 66.15
N PHE A 19 8.69 13.54 65.36
CA PHE A 19 8.89 13.08 63.99
C PHE A 19 9.15 14.29 63.08
N SER A 20 10.34 14.40 62.49
CA SER A 20 10.57 15.22 61.31
C SER A 20 10.76 14.29 60.11
N LEU A 21 9.68 14.03 59.36
CA LEU A 21 9.74 13.44 58.03
C LEU A 21 10.51 14.39 57.10
N GLY A 22 11.79 14.09 56.86
CA GLY A 22 12.52 14.66 55.74
C GLY A 22 12.06 13.99 54.45
N LEU A 23 11.23 14.68 53.66
CA LEU A 23 10.96 14.34 52.26
C LEU A 23 12.25 14.55 51.46
N VAL A 24 12.97 13.46 51.19
CA VAL A 24 14.00 13.46 50.14
C VAL A 24 13.27 13.31 48.81
N SER A 25 13.05 14.43 48.12
CA SER A 25 12.61 14.41 46.73
C SER A 25 13.77 13.92 45.86
N GLU A 26 13.71 12.70 45.35
CA GLU A 26 14.57 12.27 44.25
C GLU A 26 14.25 13.13 43.02
N VAL A 27 15.12 14.10 42.73
CA VAL A 27 15.11 14.80 41.45
C VAL A 27 15.64 13.82 40.41
N GLN A 28 14.74 13.17 39.66
CA GLN A 28 15.11 12.46 38.45
C GLN A 28 15.63 13.48 37.44
N SER A 29 16.95 13.45 37.22
CA SER A 29 17.64 14.18 36.16
C SER A 29 17.17 13.65 34.80
N GLU A 30 16.27 14.36 34.14
CA GLU A 30 15.94 14.13 32.75
C GLU A 30 17.20 14.46 31.92
N ALA A 31 17.87 13.42 31.40
CA ALA A 31 19.07 13.60 30.60
C ALA A 31 18.73 14.49 29.40
N ALA A 32 19.48 15.58 29.23
CA ALA A 32 19.31 16.51 28.13
C ALA A 32 19.36 15.77 26.79
N GLN A 33 18.21 15.68 26.11
CA GLN A 33 18.13 15.05 24.81
C GLN A 33 18.94 15.89 23.80
N PRO A 34 19.85 15.28 23.02
CA PRO A 34 20.54 16.01 21.97
C PRO A 34 19.52 16.60 20.99
N LEU A 35 19.77 17.83 20.54
CA LEU A 35 18.91 18.54 19.58
C LEU A 35 18.54 17.59 18.42
N PRO A 36 17.25 17.42 18.08
CA PRO A 36 16.85 16.49 17.05
C PRO A 36 17.49 16.92 15.74
N THR A 37 18.38 16.09 15.20
CA THR A 37 18.75 16.16 13.80
C THR A 37 17.45 16.01 13.01
N TYR A 38 17.07 17.03 12.22
CA TYR A 38 15.91 16.96 11.34
C TYR A 38 16.08 15.79 10.36
N SER A 39 15.51 14.65 10.72
CA SER A 39 15.43 13.44 9.91
C SER A 39 14.00 13.30 9.41
N ASN A 40 13.83 12.85 8.17
CA ASN A 40 12.51 12.46 7.67
C ASN A 40 12.01 11.15 8.31
N ASN A 41 12.88 10.44 9.02
CA ASN A 41 12.56 9.26 9.79
C ASN A 41 13.26 9.33 11.16
N PRO A 42 12.73 10.10 12.13
CA PRO A 42 13.31 10.18 13.48
C PRO A 42 12.99 8.93 14.31
N ILE A 43 13.77 8.70 15.37
CA ILE A 43 13.39 7.76 16.43
C ILE A 43 12.19 8.37 17.18
N VAL A 44 11.10 7.62 17.25
CA VAL A 44 9.84 8.04 17.90
C VAL A 44 9.65 7.43 19.28
N ALA A 45 10.33 6.32 19.59
CA ALA A 45 10.35 5.69 20.90
C ALA A 45 11.54 4.73 21.02
N SER A 46 11.78 4.18 22.21
CA SER A 46 12.72 3.07 22.42
C SER A 46 12.16 2.09 23.45
N VAL A 47 12.31 0.78 23.22
CA VAL A 47 11.86 -0.27 24.16
C VAL A 47 13.04 -1.18 24.49
N GLY A 48 13.50 -1.18 25.74
CA GLY A 48 14.64 -2.01 26.15
C GLY A 48 15.96 -1.66 25.47
N GLY A 49 16.12 -0.42 24.99
CA GLY A 49 17.29 0.03 24.24
C GLY A 49 17.17 -0.10 22.71
N GLU A 50 16.15 -0.80 22.21
CA GLU A 50 15.87 -0.90 20.78
C GLU A 50 15.06 0.33 20.31
N PRO A 51 15.54 1.11 19.32
CA PRO A 51 14.83 2.28 18.82
C PRO A 51 13.65 1.87 17.92
N ILE A 52 12.54 2.61 18.04
CA ILE A 52 11.40 2.59 17.12
C ILE A 52 11.50 3.84 16.27
N TRP A 53 11.51 3.68 14.96
CA TRP A 53 11.61 4.75 13.96
C TRP A 53 10.21 5.16 13.47
N LEU A 54 10.05 6.43 13.05
CA LEU A 54 8.77 6.95 12.54
C LEU A 54 8.21 6.12 11.38
N ASP A 55 9.08 5.64 10.50
CA ASP A 55 8.71 4.80 9.36
C ASP A 55 8.13 3.44 9.78
N GLU A 56 8.44 2.96 10.98
CA GLU A 56 7.85 1.74 11.54
C GLU A 56 6.40 1.95 11.98
N LEU A 57 5.96 3.20 12.15
CA LEU A 57 4.57 3.55 12.42
C LEU A 57 3.72 3.61 11.14
N LYS A 58 4.30 3.42 9.95
CA LYS A 58 3.56 3.41 8.68
C LYS A 58 2.43 2.37 8.75
N SER A 59 1.23 2.80 8.34
CA SER A 59 0.04 1.96 8.28
C SER A 59 -0.81 2.33 7.09
N ALA A 60 -1.73 1.44 6.69
CA ALA A 60 -2.64 1.69 5.59
C ALA A 60 -3.46 2.99 5.76
N ARG A 61 -3.92 3.26 6.99
CA ARG A 61 -4.69 4.46 7.32
C ARG A 61 -3.85 5.73 7.22
N ILE A 62 -2.61 5.69 7.70
CA ILE A 62 -1.68 6.82 7.57
C ILE A 62 -1.37 7.07 6.09
N GLN A 63 -1.13 6.02 5.31
CA GLN A 63 -0.90 6.11 3.88
C GLN A 63 -2.10 6.72 3.15
N GLU A 64 -3.33 6.29 3.46
CA GLU A 64 -4.55 6.88 2.89
C GLU A 64 -4.65 8.38 3.19
N MET A 65 -4.37 8.79 4.43
CA MET A 65 -4.37 10.19 4.83
C MET A 65 -3.29 11.00 4.12
N LEU A 66 -2.08 10.46 3.97
CA LEU A 66 -1.00 11.11 3.22
C LEU A 66 -1.36 11.26 1.74
N VAL A 67 -1.94 10.23 1.11
CA VAL A 67 -2.44 10.30 -0.28
C VAL A 67 -3.53 11.36 -0.42
N ARG A 68 -4.46 11.43 0.55
CA ARG A 68 -5.52 12.45 0.57
C ARG A 68 -4.94 13.86 0.70
N LEU A 69 -3.99 14.05 1.61
CA LEU A 69 -3.30 15.32 1.81
C LEU A 69 -2.56 15.76 0.54
N HIS A 70 -1.78 14.86 -0.05
CA HIS A 70 -1.06 15.13 -1.30
C HIS A 70 -2.02 15.49 -2.44
N SER A 71 -3.13 14.76 -2.58
CA SER A 71 -4.17 15.06 -3.59
C SER A 71 -4.78 16.46 -3.38
N MET A 72 -4.99 16.88 -2.13
CA MET A 72 -5.47 18.23 -1.82
C MET A 72 -4.43 19.29 -2.17
N GLN A 73 -3.15 19.06 -1.84
CA GLN A 73 -2.06 19.96 -2.20
C GLN A 73 -1.93 20.09 -3.73
N GLU A 74 -2.02 18.98 -4.46
CA GLU A 74 -1.96 18.97 -5.92
C GLU A 74 -3.13 19.76 -6.53
N PHE A 75 -4.35 19.56 -6.01
CA PHE A 75 -5.52 20.33 -6.42
C PHE A 75 -5.31 21.85 -6.21
N MET A 76 -4.79 22.23 -5.04
CA MET A 76 -4.55 23.64 -4.70
C MET A 76 -3.43 24.24 -5.55
N LEU A 77 -2.37 23.49 -5.83
CA LEU A 77 -1.31 23.89 -6.75
C LEU A 77 -1.86 24.17 -8.14
N ARG A 78 -2.62 23.22 -8.72
CA ARG A 78 -3.23 23.37 -10.05
C ARG A 78 -4.10 24.63 -10.11
N LYS A 79 -4.95 24.84 -9.10
CA LYS A 79 -5.80 26.02 -8.99
C LYS A 79 -4.98 27.33 -8.92
N LYS A 80 -3.92 27.35 -8.11
CA LYS A 80 -3.04 28.52 -7.95
C LYS A 80 -2.32 28.85 -9.26
N VAL A 81 -1.73 27.86 -9.92
CA VAL A 81 -1.02 28.01 -11.19
C VAL A 81 -1.96 28.55 -12.26
N LEU A 82 -3.14 27.93 -12.44
CA LEU A 82 -4.10 28.40 -13.44
C LEU A 82 -4.57 29.82 -13.17
N LYS A 83 -4.82 30.19 -11.90
CA LYS A 83 -5.15 31.57 -11.54
C LYS A 83 -4.05 32.56 -11.93
N MET A 84 -2.78 32.21 -11.71
CA MET A 84 -1.65 33.07 -12.05
C MET A 84 -1.45 33.23 -13.57
N LEU A 85 -1.80 32.20 -14.34
CA LEU A 85 -1.64 32.20 -15.80
C LEU A 85 -2.86 32.75 -16.55
N ALA A 86 -4.04 32.77 -15.92
CA ALA A 86 -5.32 33.08 -16.57
C ALA A 86 -5.37 34.48 -17.23
N GLU A 87 -4.65 35.47 -16.70
CA GLU A 87 -4.60 36.82 -17.29
C GLU A 87 -3.81 36.87 -18.60
N ARG A 88 -2.74 36.07 -18.71
CA ARG A 88 -1.83 36.05 -19.86
C ARG A 88 -2.21 34.99 -20.90
N HIS A 89 -2.98 34.00 -20.47
CA HIS A 89 -3.38 32.85 -21.28
C HIS A 89 -4.90 32.65 -21.19
N PRO A 90 -5.70 33.37 -22.01
CA PRO A 90 -7.15 33.27 -22.01
C PRO A 90 -7.69 31.85 -22.20
N GLU A 91 -6.94 30.99 -22.90
CA GLU A 91 -7.25 29.56 -23.09
C GLU A 91 -7.24 28.74 -21.79
N LEU A 92 -6.63 29.28 -20.73
CA LEU A 92 -6.61 28.67 -19.40
C LEU A 92 -7.75 29.16 -18.50
N GLN A 93 -8.59 30.09 -18.97
CA GLN A 93 -9.76 30.53 -18.21
C GLN A 93 -10.75 29.37 -18.01
N PRO A 94 -11.33 29.23 -16.81
CA PRO A 94 -12.35 28.23 -16.58
C PRO A 94 -13.59 28.56 -17.42
N LYS A 95 -14.19 27.54 -18.02
CA LYS A 95 -15.53 27.70 -18.59
C LYS A 95 -16.51 27.99 -17.46
N LEU A 96 -17.26 29.08 -17.56
CA LEU A 96 -18.35 29.37 -16.65
C LEU A 96 -19.44 28.31 -16.88
N ILE A 97 -19.71 27.49 -15.86
CA ILE A 97 -20.80 26.52 -15.91
C ILE A 97 -21.85 26.97 -14.91
N PRO A 98 -23.07 27.33 -15.37
CA PRO A 98 -24.14 27.72 -14.47
C PRO A 98 -24.52 26.58 -13.52
N GLY A 99 -25.13 26.91 -12.38
CA GLY A 99 -25.69 25.89 -11.48
C GLY A 99 -26.78 25.06 -12.16
N ILE A 100 -27.01 23.84 -11.68
CA ILE A 100 -27.98 22.90 -12.26
C ILE A 100 -29.39 23.50 -12.24
N GLN A 101 -29.96 23.71 -13.43
CA GLN A 101 -31.30 24.28 -13.57
C GLN A 101 -32.36 23.18 -13.59
N LYS A 102 -33.63 23.56 -13.31
CA LYS A 102 -34.77 22.63 -13.45
C LYS A 102 -34.87 22.03 -14.86
N THR A 103 -34.51 22.80 -15.88
CA THR A 103 -34.48 22.34 -17.28
C THR A 103 -33.43 21.24 -17.51
N ASP A 104 -32.31 21.26 -16.81
CA ASP A 104 -31.28 20.22 -16.89
C ASP A 104 -31.74 18.91 -16.24
N ILE A 105 -32.47 19.02 -15.12
CA ILE A 105 -33.07 17.87 -14.43
C ILE A 105 -34.16 17.24 -15.30
N ALA A 106 -35.07 18.06 -15.84
CA ALA A 106 -36.12 17.59 -16.75
C ALA A 106 -35.53 16.94 -18.01
N ARG A 107 -34.45 17.52 -18.57
CA ARG A 107 -33.73 16.93 -19.71
C ARG A 107 -33.14 15.57 -19.34
N PHE A 108 -32.44 15.49 -18.21
CA PHE A 108 -31.84 14.25 -17.73
C PHE A 108 -32.88 13.16 -17.53
N TYR A 109 -33.99 13.46 -16.84
CA TYR A 109 -35.09 12.52 -16.63
C TYR A 109 -35.71 12.01 -17.95
N LYS A 110 -35.77 12.86 -18.98
CA LYS A 110 -36.29 12.47 -20.29
C LYS A 110 -35.32 11.56 -21.06
N THR A 111 -34.01 11.76 -20.90
CA THR A 111 -32.99 11.11 -21.75
C THR A 111 -32.30 9.91 -21.10
N GLU A 112 -32.28 9.83 -19.77
CA GLU A 112 -31.54 8.78 -19.07
C GLU A 112 -32.35 7.46 -19.09
N PRO A 113 -31.81 6.38 -19.66
CA PRO A 113 -32.49 5.09 -19.69
C PRO A 113 -32.74 4.54 -18.27
N GLY A 114 -33.92 3.98 -18.03
CA GLY A 114 -34.29 3.32 -16.76
C GLY A 114 -34.57 4.26 -15.59
N ILE A 115 -34.42 5.59 -15.75
CA ILE A 115 -34.68 6.54 -14.65
C ILE A 115 -36.15 6.57 -14.23
N LYS A 116 -37.07 6.32 -15.18
CA LYS A 116 -38.51 6.27 -14.93
C LYS A 116 -38.94 5.05 -14.11
N ASP A 117 -38.12 4.01 -14.07
CA ASP A 117 -38.39 2.81 -13.26
C ASP A 117 -38.07 3.06 -11.77
N ILE A 118 -37.39 4.17 -11.46
CA ILE A 118 -36.97 4.55 -10.09
C ILE A 118 -38.06 5.40 -9.40
N GLY A 119 -38.79 6.23 -10.15
CA GLY A 119 -39.84 7.08 -9.61
C GLY A 119 -40.22 8.23 -10.54
N GLU A 120 -41.29 8.95 -10.19
CA GLU A 120 -41.74 10.13 -10.94
C GLU A 120 -40.82 11.34 -10.70
N LEU A 121 -40.79 12.28 -11.66
CA LEU A 121 -39.82 13.37 -11.68
C LEU A 121 -39.82 14.21 -10.39
N ASP A 122 -40.99 14.50 -9.83
CA ASP A 122 -41.15 15.27 -8.59
C ASP A 122 -40.61 14.52 -7.37
N GLN A 123 -40.70 13.19 -7.37
CA GLN A 123 -40.20 12.32 -6.30
C GLN A 123 -38.67 12.22 -6.32
N ILE A 124 -38.04 12.25 -7.50
CA ILE A 124 -36.60 12.02 -7.66
C ILE A 124 -35.79 13.26 -8.11
N GLU A 125 -36.41 14.46 -8.13
CA GLU A 125 -35.77 15.69 -8.61
C GLU A 125 -34.47 15.98 -7.86
N ASN A 126 -34.47 15.80 -6.53
CA ASN A 126 -33.33 16.10 -5.67
C ASN A 126 -32.16 15.13 -5.90
N GLU A 127 -32.43 13.84 -6.09
CA GLU A 127 -31.43 12.82 -6.40
C GLU A 127 -30.78 13.11 -7.74
N ILE A 128 -31.58 13.46 -8.76
CA ILE A 128 -31.08 13.88 -10.07
C ILE A 128 -30.20 15.12 -9.93
N ARG A 129 -30.64 16.13 -9.17
CA ARG A 129 -29.87 17.35 -8.91
C ARG A 129 -28.51 17.03 -8.30
N VAL A 130 -28.48 16.27 -7.21
CA VAL A 130 -27.24 15.86 -6.52
C VAL A 130 -26.31 15.09 -7.45
N TYR A 131 -26.88 14.18 -8.26
CA TYR A 131 -26.11 13.45 -9.27
C TYR A 131 -25.48 14.39 -10.32
N LEU A 132 -26.27 15.31 -10.88
CA LEU A 132 -25.80 16.27 -11.87
C LEU A 132 -24.74 17.21 -11.29
N GLU A 133 -24.90 17.68 -10.06
CA GLU A 133 -23.89 18.49 -9.36
C GLU A 133 -22.58 17.71 -9.15
N LYS A 134 -22.68 16.42 -8.79
CA LYS A 134 -21.50 15.55 -8.66
C LYS A 134 -20.83 15.32 -10.02
N LYS A 135 -21.61 15.15 -11.09
CA LYS A 135 -21.10 15.05 -12.47
C LYS A 135 -20.40 16.33 -12.90
N GLN A 136 -21.02 17.48 -12.71
CA GLN A 136 -20.47 18.80 -13.02
C GLN A 136 -19.17 19.07 -12.26
N ARG A 137 -19.08 18.72 -10.96
CA ARG A 137 -17.83 18.82 -10.19
C ARG A 137 -16.71 17.95 -10.78
N ARG A 138 -17.02 16.70 -11.17
CA ARG A 138 -16.05 15.81 -11.82
C ARG A 138 -15.58 16.35 -13.17
N ASP A 139 -16.49 16.90 -13.96
CA ASP A 139 -16.15 17.45 -15.27
C ASP A 139 -15.32 18.74 -15.13
N GLY A 140 -15.62 19.59 -14.15
CA GLY A 140 -14.80 20.75 -13.79
C GLY A 140 -13.38 20.36 -13.35
N GLN A 141 -13.23 19.28 -12.59
CA GLN A 141 -11.92 18.75 -12.21
C GLN A 141 -11.12 18.25 -13.43
N LYS A 142 -11.77 17.54 -14.37
CA LYS A 142 -11.13 17.08 -15.61
C LYS A 142 -10.68 18.25 -16.48
N ASP A 143 -11.51 19.27 -16.62
CA ASP A 143 -11.19 20.48 -17.36
C ASP A 143 -10.00 21.23 -16.74
N MET A 144 -9.99 21.39 -15.41
CA MET A 144 -8.86 21.96 -14.69
C MET A 144 -7.57 21.18 -14.95
N ASN A 145 -7.64 19.85 -14.89
CA ASN A 145 -6.50 18.98 -15.14
C ASN A 145 -5.97 19.18 -16.57
N ARG A 146 -6.85 19.18 -17.58
CA ARG A 146 -6.48 19.41 -18.98
C ARG A 146 -5.78 20.76 -19.18
N ARG A 147 -6.29 21.83 -18.57
CA ARG A 147 -5.70 23.17 -18.66
C ARG A 147 -4.33 23.23 -17.99
N PHE A 148 -4.17 22.59 -16.83
CA PHE A 148 -2.88 22.50 -16.16
C PHE A 148 -1.87 21.72 -17.01
N ASP A 149 -2.27 20.58 -17.58
CA ASP A 149 -1.42 19.77 -18.45
C ASP A 149 -0.99 20.56 -19.71
N LEU A 150 -1.89 21.37 -20.27
CA LEU A 150 -1.56 22.28 -21.37
C LEU A 150 -0.50 23.31 -20.93
N ALA A 151 -0.63 23.90 -19.74
CA ALA A 151 0.35 24.86 -19.24
C ALA A 151 1.75 24.23 -19.05
N VAL A 152 1.80 22.99 -18.57
CA VAL A 152 3.05 22.21 -18.48
C VAL A 152 3.62 21.94 -19.87
N GLN A 153 2.78 21.47 -20.81
CA GLN A 153 3.21 21.16 -22.18
C GLN A 153 3.76 22.39 -22.91
N LYS A 154 3.18 23.56 -22.67
CA LYS A 154 3.61 24.84 -23.25
C LYS A 154 4.84 25.43 -22.57
N GLY A 155 5.32 24.82 -21.48
CA GLY A 155 6.46 25.31 -20.70
C GLY A 155 6.16 26.55 -19.86
N TRP A 156 4.88 26.90 -19.67
CA TRP A 156 4.50 28.06 -18.84
C TRP A 156 4.61 27.77 -17.35
N VAL A 157 4.68 26.49 -16.98
CA VAL A 157 4.92 26.04 -15.61
C VAL A 157 5.90 24.87 -15.61
N VAL A 158 6.87 24.93 -14.69
CA VAL A 158 7.70 23.79 -14.34
C VAL A 158 7.13 23.18 -13.06
N ASN A 159 6.62 21.95 -13.14
CA ASN A 159 6.02 21.29 -11.99
C ASN A 159 7.05 20.46 -11.22
N TYR A 160 7.50 20.97 -10.07
CA TYR A 160 8.36 20.23 -9.14
C TYR A 160 7.57 19.40 -8.12
N PHE A 161 6.24 19.53 -8.07
CA PHE A 161 5.41 18.81 -7.11
C PHE A 161 5.22 17.35 -7.54
N GLY A 162 6.15 16.51 -7.08
CA GLY A 162 6.08 15.07 -7.22
C GLY A 162 5.35 14.39 -6.06
N PRO A 163 5.17 13.06 -6.12
CA PRO A 163 4.77 12.28 -4.95
C PRO A 163 5.82 12.46 -3.83
N PRO A 164 5.42 12.70 -2.56
CA PRO A 164 6.33 12.74 -1.43
C PRO A 164 7.09 11.43 -1.24
N ASN A 165 8.30 11.53 -0.71
CA ASN A 165 9.17 10.38 -0.47
C ASN A 165 8.56 9.36 0.50
N ASP A 166 7.65 9.81 1.37
CA ASP A 166 6.92 8.97 2.34
C ASP A 166 5.99 7.95 1.66
N PHE A 167 5.70 8.13 0.38
CA PHE A 167 4.98 7.13 -0.43
C PHE A 167 5.85 5.96 -0.88
N HIS A 168 7.17 6.06 -0.69
CA HIS A 168 8.04 4.93 -0.90
C HIS A 168 8.05 4.05 0.35
N LEU A 169 7.87 2.76 0.12
CA LEU A 169 7.93 1.75 1.17
C LEU A 169 9.13 0.82 0.94
N LEU A 170 9.66 0.30 2.04
CA LEU A 170 10.63 -0.78 2.02
C LEU A 170 9.90 -2.10 2.28
N ALA A 171 9.79 -2.93 1.25
CA ALA A 171 9.15 -4.24 1.36
C ALA A 171 10.18 -5.37 1.27
N GLY A 172 10.11 -6.34 2.20
CA GLY A 172 10.85 -7.58 2.05
C GLY A 172 10.23 -8.45 0.95
N ILE A 173 11.07 -9.09 0.13
CA ILE A 173 10.59 -10.08 -0.85
C ILE A 173 10.12 -11.36 -0.15
N GLY A 174 10.73 -11.71 0.99
CA GLY A 174 10.36 -12.85 1.83
C GLY A 174 10.15 -14.14 1.04
N THR A 175 8.97 -14.73 1.17
CA THR A 175 8.60 -16.00 0.51
C THR A 175 8.06 -15.85 -0.90
N ALA A 176 8.16 -14.66 -1.51
CA ALA A 176 7.67 -14.40 -2.86
C ALA A 176 8.11 -15.49 -3.86
N MET A 177 7.17 -15.94 -4.69
CA MET A 177 7.53 -16.77 -5.83
C MET A 177 8.07 -15.88 -6.93
N LEU A 178 9.33 -16.07 -7.30
CA LEU A 178 9.99 -15.35 -8.37
C LEU A 178 9.65 -15.96 -9.73
N TRP A 179 9.41 -15.10 -10.71
CA TRP A 179 9.21 -15.49 -12.10
C TRP A 179 10.54 -15.47 -12.84
N PHE A 180 10.78 -16.50 -13.65
CA PHE A 180 11.98 -16.61 -14.49
C PHE A 180 11.59 -17.05 -15.91
N ASN A 181 12.25 -16.50 -16.92
CA ASN A 181 12.09 -16.90 -18.32
C ASN A 181 13.05 -18.05 -18.74
N GLY A 182 13.75 -18.66 -17.78
CA GLY A 182 14.77 -19.69 -18.04
C GLY A 182 16.19 -19.14 -18.22
N LYS A 183 16.39 -17.82 -18.18
CA LYS A 183 17.72 -17.21 -18.04
C LYS A 183 17.95 -16.82 -16.59
N SER A 184 19.13 -17.08 -16.05
CA SER A 184 19.53 -16.52 -14.75
C SER A 184 19.56 -15.00 -14.87
N VAL A 185 18.95 -14.30 -13.91
CA VAL A 185 18.89 -12.84 -13.89
C VAL A 185 19.72 -12.33 -12.70
N PRO A 186 21.07 -12.35 -12.80
CA PRO A 186 21.91 -12.03 -11.64
C PRO A 186 21.91 -10.54 -11.27
N GLU A 187 21.46 -9.61 -12.11
CA GLU A 187 21.72 -8.17 -11.91
C GLU A 187 20.53 -7.23 -12.18
N VAL A 188 19.31 -7.68 -11.89
CA VAL A 188 18.15 -6.78 -11.98
C VAL A 188 18.11 -5.78 -10.83
N LYS A 189 18.10 -4.50 -11.20
CA LYS A 189 17.99 -3.35 -10.28
C LYS A 189 16.55 -3.02 -9.89
N VAL A 190 15.56 -3.60 -10.58
CA VAL A 190 14.15 -3.31 -10.37
C VAL A 190 13.38 -4.58 -10.04
N PHE A 191 12.53 -4.50 -9.02
CA PHE A 191 11.62 -5.56 -8.64
C PHE A 191 10.17 -5.11 -8.86
N PHE A 192 9.34 -6.03 -9.31
CA PHE A 192 7.91 -5.90 -9.43
C PHE A 192 7.26 -6.99 -8.58
N MET A 193 6.71 -6.62 -7.44
CA MET A 193 6.01 -7.53 -6.54
C MET A 193 4.51 -7.39 -6.71
N GLU A 194 3.82 -8.51 -6.94
CA GLU A 194 2.35 -8.61 -6.93
C GLU A 194 1.88 -9.26 -5.63
N TYR A 195 0.96 -8.61 -4.92
CA TYR A 195 0.12 -9.22 -3.89
C TYR A 195 -1.25 -9.52 -4.49
N SER A 196 -1.66 -10.78 -4.42
CA SER A 196 -2.82 -11.27 -5.18
C SER A 196 -3.69 -12.22 -4.36
N ASP A 197 -4.95 -12.28 -4.74
CA ASP A 197 -5.95 -13.23 -4.25
C ASP A 197 -6.48 -14.04 -5.46
N PHE A 198 -6.57 -15.37 -5.32
CA PHE A 198 -7.01 -16.25 -6.39
C PHE A 198 -8.50 -16.13 -6.76
N LEU A 199 -9.34 -15.66 -5.84
CA LEU A 199 -10.76 -15.42 -6.03
C LEU A 199 -11.09 -13.97 -6.41
N CYS A 200 -10.10 -13.06 -6.39
CA CYS A 200 -10.32 -11.67 -6.78
C CYS A 200 -10.48 -11.52 -8.31
N PRO A 201 -11.62 -10.99 -8.82
CA PRO A 201 -11.84 -10.80 -10.25
C PRO A 201 -10.82 -9.86 -10.90
N PHE A 202 -10.35 -8.85 -10.17
CA PHE A 202 -9.35 -7.90 -10.67
C PHE A 202 -7.96 -8.54 -10.77
N CYS A 203 -7.61 -9.45 -9.86
CA CYS A 203 -6.38 -10.24 -9.92
C CYS A 203 -6.37 -11.14 -11.15
N LYS A 204 -7.49 -11.81 -11.45
CA LYS A 204 -7.63 -12.57 -12.70
C LYS A 204 -7.47 -11.68 -13.94
N LYS A 205 -8.12 -10.51 -13.94
CA LYS A 205 -8.10 -9.58 -15.09
C LYS A 205 -6.70 -9.05 -15.39
N VAL A 206 -5.92 -8.73 -14.35
CA VAL A 206 -4.58 -8.13 -14.54
C VAL A 206 -3.52 -9.11 -15.03
N GLN A 207 -3.71 -10.43 -14.87
CA GLN A 207 -2.71 -11.42 -15.29
C GLN A 207 -2.32 -11.31 -16.76
N ARG A 208 -3.24 -10.94 -17.66
CA ARG A 208 -2.91 -10.70 -19.08
C ARG A 208 -1.87 -9.60 -19.24
N THR A 209 -2.09 -8.46 -18.56
CA THR A 209 -1.14 -7.35 -18.52
C THR A 209 0.20 -7.78 -17.92
N LEU A 210 0.19 -8.55 -16.84
CA LEU A 210 1.42 -9.02 -16.18
C LEU A 210 2.22 -9.99 -17.06
N ILE A 211 1.56 -10.84 -17.84
CA ILE A 211 2.21 -11.72 -18.82
C ILE A 211 2.96 -10.87 -19.87
N ASP A 212 2.34 -9.82 -20.38
CA ASP A 212 2.96 -8.94 -21.38
C ASP A 212 4.13 -8.13 -20.77
N LEU A 213 3.98 -7.66 -19.53
CA LEU A 213 5.05 -6.98 -18.80
C LEU A 213 6.23 -7.92 -18.51
N ARG A 214 5.97 -9.14 -18.04
CA ARG A 214 7.00 -10.16 -17.81
C ARG A 214 7.78 -10.47 -19.08
N LYS A 215 7.11 -10.55 -20.24
CA LYS A 215 7.77 -10.71 -21.54
C LYS A 215 8.62 -9.49 -21.91
N ARG A 216 8.06 -8.28 -21.79
CA ARG A 216 8.72 -7.02 -22.16
C ARG A 216 9.96 -6.73 -21.31
N TYR A 217 9.93 -7.08 -20.03
CA TYR A 217 10.95 -6.70 -19.05
C TYR A 217 11.73 -7.89 -18.49
N ALA A 218 11.64 -9.08 -19.10
CA ALA A 218 12.13 -10.34 -18.54
C ALA A 218 13.57 -10.34 -18.02
N ASN A 219 14.45 -9.53 -18.64
CA ASN A 219 15.87 -9.44 -18.30
C ASN A 219 16.24 -8.13 -17.59
N ARG A 220 15.26 -7.26 -17.30
CA ARG A 220 15.45 -5.92 -16.71
C ARG A 220 14.73 -5.75 -15.38
N VAL A 221 13.70 -6.57 -15.12
CA VAL A 221 12.88 -6.51 -13.91
C VAL A 221 12.67 -7.92 -13.36
N GLN A 222 12.92 -8.12 -12.06
CA GLN A 222 12.48 -9.33 -11.37
C GLN A 222 11.01 -9.23 -11.02
N PHE A 223 10.19 -10.17 -11.46
CA PHE A 223 8.79 -10.26 -11.07
C PHE A 223 8.63 -11.26 -9.93
N GLY A 224 7.82 -10.91 -8.94
CA GLY A 224 7.49 -11.73 -7.79
C GLY A 224 5.99 -11.76 -7.52
N TYR A 225 5.52 -12.83 -6.89
CA TYR A 225 4.15 -13.03 -6.44
C TYR A 225 4.12 -13.33 -4.94
N ARG A 226 3.24 -12.69 -4.18
CA ARG A 226 2.93 -12.96 -2.77
C ARG A 226 1.43 -13.13 -2.58
N HIS A 227 1.09 -14.01 -1.63
CA HIS A 227 -0.30 -14.32 -1.29
C HIS A 227 -0.90 -13.21 -0.45
N PHE A 228 -2.11 -12.76 -0.81
CA PHE A 228 -2.93 -11.89 0.03
C PHE A 228 -4.40 -12.36 0.01
N PRO A 229 -4.69 -13.59 0.49
CA PRO A 229 -6.04 -14.16 0.43
C PRO A 229 -6.96 -13.44 1.42
N LEU A 230 -8.01 -12.81 0.91
CA LEU A 230 -9.03 -12.09 1.68
C LEU A 230 -10.15 -13.02 2.19
N HIS A 231 -10.21 -14.24 1.67
CA HIS A 231 -11.23 -15.24 1.99
C HIS A 231 -10.60 -16.61 2.32
N GLN A 232 -11.35 -17.45 3.06
CA GLN A 232 -10.85 -18.76 3.51
C GLN A 232 -10.53 -19.69 2.33
N GLU A 233 -11.37 -19.68 1.31
CA GLU A 233 -11.21 -20.47 0.09
C GLU A 233 -9.98 -20.01 -0.70
N ALA A 234 -9.75 -18.70 -0.78
CA ALA A 234 -8.54 -18.14 -1.40
C ALA A 234 -7.28 -18.56 -0.65
N ARG A 235 -7.34 -18.71 0.68
CA ARG A 235 -6.23 -19.25 1.48
C ARG A 235 -5.92 -20.69 1.11
N VAL A 236 -6.93 -21.55 0.95
CA VAL A 236 -6.74 -22.94 0.51
C VAL A 236 -6.10 -22.99 -0.88
N LEU A 237 -6.55 -22.15 -1.83
CA LEU A 237 -5.92 -22.06 -3.15
C LEU A 237 -4.47 -21.56 -3.10
N SER A 238 -4.17 -20.65 -2.17
CA SER A 238 -2.81 -20.16 -1.91
C SER A 238 -1.91 -21.27 -1.34
N GLU A 239 -2.41 -22.08 -0.41
CA GLU A 239 -1.69 -23.26 0.10
C GLU A 239 -1.47 -24.29 -1.02
N ALA A 240 -2.49 -24.53 -1.85
CA ALA A 240 -2.42 -25.47 -2.97
C ALA A 240 -1.37 -25.05 -4.00
N VAL A 241 -1.23 -23.77 -4.34
CA VAL A 241 -0.19 -23.33 -5.29
C VAL A 241 1.22 -23.44 -4.73
N GLU A 242 1.40 -23.31 -3.42
CA GLU A 242 2.68 -23.63 -2.77
C GLU A 242 2.95 -25.15 -2.78
N CYS A 243 1.94 -26.00 -2.66
CA CYS A 243 2.10 -27.44 -2.89
C CYS A 243 2.51 -27.78 -4.33
N ALA A 244 2.03 -27.02 -5.33
CA ALA A 244 2.51 -27.13 -6.71
C ALA A 244 3.94 -26.57 -6.87
N ARG A 245 4.33 -25.57 -6.06
CA ARG A 245 5.69 -24.99 -6.04
C ARG A 245 6.75 -26.03 -5.71
N ASP A 246 6.48 -26.96 -4.79
CA ASP A 246 7.38 -28.08 -4.47
C ASP A 246 7.77 -28.92 -5.69
N GLN A 247 6.96 -28.86 -6.74
CA GLN A 247 7.14 -29.62 -7.96
C GLN A 247 7.48 -28.72 -9.15
N ASN A 248 7.92 -27.49 -8.90
CA ASN A 248 8.24 -26.46 -9.90
C ASN A 248 7.06 -26.12 -10.82
N ARG A 249 5.83 -26.18 -10.29
CA ARG A 249 4.58 -25.93 -11.03
C ARG A 249 3.77 -24.74 -10.51
N PHE A 250 4.38 -23.84 -9.73
CA PHE A 250 3.69 -22.67 -9.17
C PHE A 250 2.96 -21.86 -10.26
N TRP A 251 3.68 -21.39 -11.29
CA TRP A 251 3.13 -20.50 -12.32
C TRP A 251 2.09 -21.20 -13.21
N GLN A 252 2.30 -22.47 -13.51
CA GLN A 252 1.34 -23.29 -14.27
C GLN A 252 0.05 -23.49 -13.47
N TYR A 253 0.16 -23.79 -12.18
CA TYR A 253 -1.00 -24.02 -11.32
C TYR A 253 -1.74 -22.72 -11.00
N GLN A 254 -1.02 -21.63 -10.77
CA GLN A 254 -1.60 -20.28 -10.68
C GLN A 254 -2.43 -19.94 -11.93
N THR A 255 -1.88 -20.22 -13.13
CA THR A 255 -2.59 -19.99 -14.39
C THR A 255 -3.87 -20.84 -14.47
N ALA A 256 -3.78 -22.11 -14.06
CA ALA A 256 -4.94 -23.02 -14.03
C ALA A 256 -6.02 -22.56 -13.04
N ILE A 257 -5.64 -22.00 -11.89
CA ILE A 257 -6.57 -21.41 -10.93
C ILE A 257 -7.29 -20.21 -11.54
N TYR A 258 -6.56 -19.24 -12.09
CA TYR A 258 -7.17 -18.03 -12.66
C TYR A 258 -8.06 -18.29 -13.88
N GLN A 259 -7.91 -19.42 -14.58
CA GLN A 259 -8.83 -19.79 -15.66
C GLN A 259 -10.25 -20.01 -15.14
N ASN A 260 -10.43 -20.67 -13.99
CA ASN A 260 -11.75 -20.96 -13.41
C ASN A 260 -11.75 -20.90 -11.86
N PRO A 261 -11.54 -19.72 -11.24
CA PRO A 261 -11.35 -19.64 -9.80
C PRO A 261 -12.62 -19.99 -9.01
N GLU A 262 -13.80 -19.59 -9.50
CA GLU A 262 -15.08 -19.86 -8.84
C GLU A 262 -15.48 -21.35 -8.90
N GLY A 263 -14.89 -22.11 -9.82
CA GLY A 263 -15.09 -23.54 -9.98
C GLY A 263 -14.08 -24.40 -9.22
N LEU A 264 -13.31 -23.83 -8.28
CA LEU A 264 -12.40 -24.58 -7.41
C LEU A 264 -12.92 -24.55 -5.96
N ARG A 265 -14.06 -25.19 -5.72
CA ARG A 265 -14.74 -25.23 -4.42
C ARG A 265 -14.64 -26.58 -3.71
N SER A 266 -14.12 -27.59 -4.38
CA SER A 266 -13.90 -28.94 -3.83
C SER A 266 -12.49 -29.44 -4.07
N ASP A 267 -12.05 -30.38 -3.24
CA ASP A 267 -10.73 -31.01 -3.36
C ASP A 267 -10.55 -31.66 -4.74
N ASN A 268 -11.59 -32.29 -5.29
CA ASN A 268 -11.54 -32.87 -6.64
C ASN A 268 -11.22 -31.80 -7.70
N GLN A 269 -11.86 -30.63 -7.64
CA GLN A 269 -11.62 -29.55 -8.59
C GLN A 269 -10.19 -28.97 -8.46
N ILE A 270 -9.71 -28.83 -7.23
CA ILE A 270 -8.32 -28.43 -6.92
C ILE A 270 -7.33 -29.45 -7.53
N MET A 271 -7.62 -30.74 -7.41
CA MET A 271 -6.80 -31.81 -7.97
C MET A 271 -6.83 -31.84 -9.51
N GLU A 272 -7.98 -31.62 -10.14
CA GLU A 272 -8.08 -31.48 -11.59
C GLU A 272 -7.28 -30.28 -12.11
N ALA A 273 -7.28 -29.15 -11.39
CA ALA A 273 -6.42 -28.03 -11.73
C ALA A 273 -4.94 -28.41 -11.65
N ALA A 274 -4.55 -29.27 -10.70
CA ALA A 274 -3.17 -29.71 -10.53
C ALA A 274 -2.74 -30.62 -11.69
N GLN A 275 -3.66 -31.47 -12.17
CA GLN A 275 -3.49 -32.26 -13.39
C GLN A 275 -3.30 -31.37 -14.62
N ARG A 276 -4.17 -30.37 -14.83
CA ARG A 276 -4.04 -29.40 -15.94
C ARG A 276 -2.72 -28.64 -15.89
N ALA A 277 -2.24 -28.32 -14.68
CA ALA A 277 -0.95 -27.68 -14.43
C ALA A 277 0.26 -28.61 -14.55
N ARG A 278 0.04 -29.90 -14.84
CA ARG A 278 1.09 -30.93 -14.97
C ARG A 278 1.93 -31.08 -13.70
N VAL A 279 1.29 -31.00 -12.53
CA VAL A 279 1.87 -31.41 -11.24
C VAL A 279 2.22 -32.90 -11.33
N ARG A 280 3.48 -33.24 -11.02
CA ARG A 280 4.07 -34.55 -11.36
C ARG A 280 3.60 -35.67 -10.43
N ASN A 281 3.50 -35.37 -9.13
CA ASN A 281 3.09 -36.28 -8.07
C ASN A 281 1.87 -35.71 -7.36
N LEU A 282 0.69 -36.13 -7.81
CA LEU A 282 -0.60 -35.70 -7.26
C LEU A 282 -0.83 -36.22 -5.84
N LYS A 283 -0.33 -37.41 -5.50
CA LYS A 283 -0.43 -37.94 -4.12
C LYS A 283 0.35 -37.08 -3.13
N ALA A 284 1.56 -36.66 -3.50
CA ALA A 284 2.36 -35.76 -2.67
C ALA A 284 1.73 -34.36 -2.57
N PHE A 285 1.12 -33.88 -3.66
CA PHE A 285 0.37 -32.62 -3.67
C PHE A 285 -0.82 -32.68 -2.71
N GLN A 286 -1.66 -33.72 -2.77
CA GLN A 286 -2.81 -33.89 -1.89
C GLN A 286 -2.36 -33.95 -0.42
N LYS A 287 -1.36 -34.78 -0.11
CA LYS A 287 -0.80 -34.86 1.25
C LYS A 287 -0.27 -33.51 1.75
N CYS A 288 0.36 -32.72 0.88
CA CYS A 288 0.82 -31.37 1.23
C CYS A 288 -0.35 -30.44 1.61
N LEU A 289 -1.46 -30.52 0.88
CA LEU A 289 -2.65 -29.73 1.15
C LEU A 289 -3.37 -30.20 2.43
N ASP A 290 -3.58 -31.51 2.59
CA ASP A 290 -4.26 -32.10 3.76
C ASP A 290 -3.57 -31.78 5.07
N THR A 291 -2.23 -31.78 5.05
CA THR A 291 -1.41 -31.45 6.23
C THR A 291 -1.29 -29.95 6.48
N GLY A 292 -1.80 -29.10 5.57
CA GLY A 292 -1.68 -27.65 5.67
C GLY A 292 -0.21 -27.18 5.69
N LYS A 293 0.67 -27.88 4.96
CA LYS A 293 2.13 -27.67 4.98
C LYS A 293 2.53 -26.20 4.83
N TYR A 294 1.79 -25.46 4.00
CA TYR A 294 2.09 -24.06 3.65
C TYR A 294 1.22 -23.01 4.35
N ARG A 295 0.37 -23.39 5.30
CA ARG A 295 -0.50 -22.47 6.04
C ARG A 295 0.27 -21.33 6.71
N LYS A 296 1.39 -21.65 7.37
CA LYS A 296 2.24 -20.63 8.03
C LYS A 296 2.87 -19.66 7.05
N ARG A 297 3.31 -20.14 5.87
CA ARG A 297 3.89 -19.29 4.81
C ARG A 297 2.84 -18.33 4.27
N VAL A 298 1.68 -18.85 3.88
CA VAL A 298 0.57 -18.02 3.36
C VAL A 298 0.13 -16.98 4.38
N LYS A 299 0.06 -17.35 5.67
CA LYS A 299 -0.23 -16.40 6.74
C LYS A 299 0.85 -15.32 6.85
N ALA A 300 2.13 -15.69 6.82
CA ALA A 300 3.22 -14.73 6.89
C ALA A 300 3.23 -13.75 5.69
N ASP A 301 2.90 -14.21 4.48
CA ASP A 301 2.72 -13.35 3.32
C ASP A 301 1.57 -12.34 3.52
N PHE A 302 0.45 -12.81 4.05
CA PHE A 302 -0.70 -11.97 4.35
C PHE A 302 -0.39 -10.92 5.45
N ASP A 303 0.21 -11.35 6.57
CA ASP A 303 0.58 -10.47 7.68
C ASP A 303 1.58 -9.38 7.24
N GLU A 304 2.54 -9.74 6.39
CA GLU A 304 3.50 -8.77 5.83
C GLU A 304 2.80 -7.78 4.89
N GLY A 305 1.85 -8.23 4.07
CA GLY A 305 1.02 -7.32 3.28
C GLY A 305 0.26 -6.33 4.17
N LEU A 306 -0.30 -6.78 5.29
CA LEU A 306 -0.98 -5.90 6.26
C LEU A 306 -0.01 -4.88 6.87
N ARG A 307 1.20 -5.31 7.24
CA ARG A 307 2.25 -4.44 7.79
C ARG A 307 2.66 -3.36 6.79
N LEU A 308 2.72 -3.69 5.50
CA LEU A 308 2.99 -2.75 4.42
C LEU A 308 1.80 -1.83 4.10
N GLY A 309 0.66 -2.03 4.75
CA GLY A 309 -0.54 -1.24 4.56
C GLY A 309 -1.43 -1.65 3.38
N ILE A 310 -1.26 -2.88 2.88
CA ILE A 310 -2.12 -3.42 1.81
C ILE A 310 -3.52 -3.69 2.37
N GLN A 311 -4.54 -3.12 1.72
CA GLN A 311 -5.94 -3.29 2.11
C GLN A 311 -6.75 -4.14 1.12
N GLY A 312 -6.18 -4.49 -0.03
CA GLY A 312 -6.90 -5.20 -1.08
C GLY A 312 -6.02 -5.66 -2.23
N THR A 313 -6.63 -6.41 -3.14
CA THR A 313 -5.94 -7.05 -4.25
C THR A 313 -6.55 -6.68 -5.61
N PRO A 314 -5.74 -6.62 -6.68
CA PRO A 314 -4.29 -6.76 -6.66
C PRO A 314 -3.62 -5.50 -6.12
N THR A 315 -2.49 -5.67 -5.44
CA THR A 315 -1.62 -4.56 -5.05
C THR A 315 -0.20 -4.86 -5.53
N PHE A 316 0.51 -3.83 -5.98
CA PHE A 316 1.83 -3.93 -6.59
C PHE A 316 2.81 -3.05 -5.86
N ILE A 317 4.05 -3.53 -5.72
CA ILE A 317 5.17 -2.74 -5.23
C ILE A 317 6.26 -2.80 -6.31
N ILE A 318 6.64 -1.64 -6.83
CA ILE A 318 7.60 -1.52 -7.93
C ILE A 318 8.69 -0.55 -7.51
N GLY A 319 9.93 -0.99 -7.55
CA GLY A 319 11.03 -0.18 -7.02
C GLY A 319 12.41 -0.74 -7.24
N THR A 320 13.38 -0.07 -6.64
CA THR A 320 14.79 -0.49 -6.61
C THR A 320 14.93 -1.76 -5.79
N TYR A 321 15.59 -2.76 -6.35
CA TYR A 321 15.81 -4.05 -5.73
C TYR A 321 17.19 -4.12 -5.08
N ASP A 322 17.22 -4.22 -3.76
CA ASP A 322 18.41 -4.60 -3.00
C ASP A 322 18.39 -6.12 -2.87
N ARG A 323 19.21 -6.79 -3.69
CA ARG A 323 19.31 -8.26 -3.74
C ARG A 323 19.91 -8.84 -2.47
N ASP A 324 20.87 -8.14 -1.87
CA ASP A 324 21.61 -8.64 -0.71
C ASP A 324 20.72 -8.63 0.53
N LYS A 325 19.87 -7.61 0.67
CA LYS A 325 18.88 -7.53 1.74
C LYS A 325 17.56 -8.23 1.40
N GLY A 326 17.34 -8.57 0.13
CA GLY A 326 16.07 -9.10 -0.34
C GLY A 326 14.92 -8.10 -0.13
N THR A 327 15.16 -6.81 -0.40
CA THR A 327 14.19 -5.74 -0.18
C THR A 327 13.95 -4.91 -1.43
N VAL A 328 12.74 -4.35 -1.54
CA VAL A 328 12.34 -3.45 -2.61
C VAL A 328 11.99 -2.11 -2.00
N TYR A 329 12.70 -1.05 -2.41
CA TYR A 329 12.35 0.32 -2.08
C TYR A 329 11.60 0.94 -3.25
N GLY A 330 10.30 1.17 -3.09
CA GLY A 330 9.43 1.42 -4.24
C GLY A 330 8.08 2.06 -3.94
N GLU A 331 7.34 2.29 -5.02
CA GLU A 331 5.98 2.80 -4.98
C GLU A 331 4.97 1.65 -4.85
N MET A 332 3.93 1.85 -4.03
CA MET A 332 2.75 0.99 -4.00
C MET A 332 1.71 1.45 -5.04
N MET A 333 1.09 0.49 -5.73
CA MET A 333 -0.04 0.73 -6.62
C MET A 333 -1.14 -0.29 -6.30
N SER A 334 -2.37 0.16 -6.08
CA SER A 334 -3.50 -0.75 -5.79
C SER A 334 -4.56 -0.74 -6.90
N GLY A 335 -5.18 -1.90 -7.10
CA GLY A 335 -6.35 -2.09 -7.97
C GLY A 335 -6.02 -2.26 -9.46
N ALA A 336 -7.01 -1.91 -10.30
CA ALA A 336 -6.94 -2.04 -11.75
C ALA A 336 -6.03 -0.97 -12.38
N VAL A 337 -4.72 -1.14 -12.23
CA VAL A 337 -3.69 -0.27 -12.80
C VAL A 337 -3.58 -0.50 -14.31
N SER A 338 -3.48 0.58 -15.09
CA SER A 338 -3.30 0.49 -16.54
C SER A 338 -1.87 0.09 -16.92
N THR A 339 -1.72 -0.61 -18.06
CA THR A 339 -0.40 -0.97 -18.61
C THR A 339 0.52 0.24 -18.78
N HIS A 340 -0.03 1.37 -19.22
CA HIS A 340 0.74 2.62 -19.36
C HIS A 340 1.33 3.08 -18.01
N LYS A 341 0.54 3.00 -16.93
CA LYS A 341 1.02 3.40 -15.60
C LYS A 341 2.11 2.45 -15.10
N PHE A 342 1.97 1.14 -15.31
CA PHE A 342 3.03 0.18 -15.00
C PHE A 342 4.33 0.46 -15.75
N VAL A 343 4.25 0.66 -17.07
CA VAL A 343 5.41 0.99 -17.90
C VAL A 343 6.07 2.27 -17.41
N LYS A 344 5.30 3.31 -17.10
CA LYS A 344 5.85 4.58 -16.57
C LYS A 344 6.64 4.38 -15.29
N VAL A 345 6.13 3.61 -14.32
CA VAL A 345 6.81 3.36 -13.04
C VAL A 345 8.03 2.45 -13.22
N ILE A 346 7.90 1.39 -14.02
CA ILE A 346 9.03 0.49 -14.33
C ILE A 346 10.18 1.28 -14.98
N GLU A 347 9.91 2.07 -16.02
CA GLU A 347 10.93 2.87 -16.69
C GLU A 347 11.50 3.97 -15.78
N LYS A 348 10.70 4.54 -14.85
CA LYS A 348 11.22 5.46 -13.82
C LYS A 348 12.34 4.79 -13.02
N TYR A 349 12.11 3.60 -12.46
CA TYR A 349 13.11 2.91 -11.64
C TYR A 349 14.27 2.32 -12.44
N LEU A 350 14.03 1.92 -13.71
CA LEU A 350 15.11 1.44 -14.58
C LEU A 350 16.10 2.54 -14.97
N ASN A 351 15.64 3.80 -15.02
CA ASN A 351 16.45 4.95 -15.42
C ASN A 351 16.89 5.82 -14.24
N SER A 352 16.51 5.48 -13.01
CA SER A 352 16.94 6.20 -11.82
C SER A 352 18.40 5.84 -11.49
N PRO A 353 19.27 6.81 -11.14
CA PRO A 353 20.58 6.50 -10.61
C PRO A 353 20.42 5.66 -9.34
N VAL A 354 21.24 4.62 -9.20
CA VAL A 354 21.27 3.81 -7.98
C VAL A 354 21.80 4.71 -6.87
N HIS A 355 20.98 4.95 -5.84
CA HIS A 355 21.39 5.70 -4.65
C HIS A 355 22.11 4.79 -3.66
#